data_AF-A0A451AM74-F1
#
_entry.id   AF-A0A451AM74-F1
#
_cell.length_a   1.000
_cell.length_b   1.000
_cell.length_c   1.000
_cell.angle_alpha   90.00
_cell.angle_beta   90.00
_cell.angle_gamma   90.00
#
_symmetry.space_group_name_H-M   'P 1'
#
loop_
_entity.id
_entity.type
_entity.pdbx_description
1 polymer ?
#
loop_
_entity_poly.entity_id
_entity_poly.type
_entity_poly.pdbx_seq_one_letter_code
_entity_poly.pdbx_strand_id
1 'polypeptide(L)' 'MDICSILLYARPERLASVQDTLRNMEGVEIHAATPDGRVVISVERDDQEQFGETV' A
#
# COMPACT_ATOMS: atom_id res chain seq x y z
N MET A 1 -6.71 0.86 -16.87
CA MET A 1 -7.39 1.11 -15.58
C MET A 1 -7.43 -0.22 -14.83
N ASP A 2 -6.34 -0.49 -14.13
CA ASP A 2 -6.09 -1.76 -13.46
C ASP A 2 -6.01 -1.46 -11.97
N ILE A 3 -6.96 -2.00 -11.20
CA ILE A 3 -6.96 -1.88 -9.75
C ILE A 3 -6.21 -3.09 -9.20
N CYS A 4 -5.08 -2.86 -8.55
CA CYS A 4 -4.29 -3.90 -7.92
C CYS A 4 -4.41 -3.82 -6.40
N SER A 5 -4.80 -4.92 -5.76
CA SER A 5 -4.77 -5.03 -4.30
C SER A 5 -3.43 -5.58 -3.85
N ILE A 6 -2.74 -4.83 -2.99
CA ILE A 6 -1.44 -5.21 -2.41
C ILE A 6 -1.63 -5.44 -0.91
N LEU A 7 -1.22 -6.62 -0.45
CA LEU A 7 -1.04 -6.90 0.97
C LEU A 7 0.42 -6.64 1.32
N LEU A 8 0.66 -5.70 2.22
CA LEU A 8 1.99 -5.39 2.73
C LEU A 8 2.07 -5.64 4.23
N TYR A 9 3.24 -6.08 4.67
CA TYR A 9 3.55 -6.26 6.08
C TYR A 9 4.57 -5.21 6.49
N ALA A 10 4.10 -4.21 7.24
CA ALA A 10 4.93 -3.19 7.83
C ALA A 10 5.27 -3.57 9.28
N ARG A 11 6.44 -3.16 9.76
CA ARG A 11 6.74 -3.26 11.20
C ARG A 11 5.74 -2.39 11.97
N PRO A 12 5.17 -2.87 13.09
CA PRO A 12 4.16 -2.12 13.86
C PRO A 12 4.69 -0.76 14.33
N GLU A 13 5.98 -0.67 14.66
CA GLU A 13 6.67 0.57 15.03
C GLU A 13 6.69 1.63 13.92
N ARG A 14 6.59 1.21 12.65
CA ARG A 14 6.59 2.08 11.46
C ARG A 14 5.23 2.14 10.77
N LEU A 15 4.23 1.44 11.29
CA LEU A 15 2.90 1.33 10.68
C LEU A 15 2.24 2.70 10.52
N ALA A 16 2.42 3.60 11.48
CA ALA A 16 1.90 4.96 11.41
C ALA A 16 2.55 5.75 10.25
N SER A 17 3.88 5.73 10.14
CA SER A 17 4.60 6.40 9.06
C SER A 17 4.31 5.81 7.68
N VAL A 18 4.17 4.47 7.61
CA VAL A 18 3.81 3.77 6.36
C VAL A 18 2.40 4.17 5.92
N GLN A 19 1.42 4.18 6.82
CA GLN A 19 0.06 4.64 6.51
C GLN A 19 0.03 6.10 6.06
N ASP A 20 0.80 6.98 6.72
CA ASP A 20 0.90 8.39 6.33
C ASP A 20 1.47 8.55 4.92
N THR A 21 2.53 7.80 4.59
CA THR A 21 3.13 7.81 3.24
C THR A 21 2.16 7.27 2.19
N LEU A 22 1.50 6.14 2.49
CA LEU A 22 0.50 5.52 1.61
C LEU A 22 -0.67 6.46 1.33
N ARG A 23 -1.15 7.18 2.35
CA ARG A 23 -2.27 8.12 2.23
C ARG A 23 -1.92 9.38 1.43
N ASN A 24 -0.63 9.72 1.35
CA ASN A 24 -0.14 10.82 0.51
C ASN A 24 0.15 10.37 -0.94
N MET A 25 0.06 9.08 -1.27
CA MET A 25 0.19 8.61 -2.65
C MET A 25 -1.14 8.70 -3.39
N GLU A 26 -1.14 9.44 -4.49
CA GLU A 26 -2.29 9.55 -5.39
C GLU A 26 -2.59 8.17 -6.01
N GLY A 27 -3.87 7.79 -6.01
CA GLY A 27 -4.33 6.47 -6.47
C GLY A 27 -4.13 5.32 -5.47
N VAL A 28 -3.71 5.60 -4.21
CA VAL A 28 -3.60 4.57 -3.17
C VAL A 28 -4.72 4.72 -2.14
N GLU A 29 -5.48 3.65 -1.95
CA GLU A 29 -6.51 3.52 -0.92
C GLU A 29 -6.14 2.44 0.10
N ILE A 30 -6.24 2.77 1.38
CA ILE A 30 -5.99 1.81 2.48
C ILE A 30 -7.34 1.21 2.88
N HIS A 31 -7.53 -0.09 2.66
CA HIS A 31 -8.75 -0.79 3.04
C HIS A 31 -8.72 -1.31 4.47
N ALA A 32 -7.55 -1.79 4.93
CA ALA A 32 -7.40 -2.34 6.27
C ALA A 32 -5.97 -2.17 6.78
N ALA A 33 -5.82 -1.88 8.07
CA ALA A 33 -4.55 -1.93 8.77
C ALA A 33 -4.77 -2.65 10.12
N THR A 34 -3.94 -3.64 10.42
CA THR A 34 -3.97 -4.37 11.69
C THR A 34 -2.84 -3.91 12.60
N PRO A 35 -3.02 -3.95 13.93
CA PRO A 35 -1.95 -3.62 14.88
C PRO A 35 -0.76 -4.58 14.80
N ASP A 36 -0.94 -5.75 14.18
CA ASP A 36 0.11 -6.74 13.91
C ASP A 36 1.08 -6.29 12.79
N GLY A 37 0.73 -5.23 12.04
CA GLY A 37 1.55 -4.68 10.96
C GLY A 37 1.06 -5.03 9.55
N ARG A 38 -0.06 -5.73 9.40
CA ARG A 38 -0.62 -6.06 8.08
C ARG A 38 -1.42 -4.87 7.56
N VAL A 39 -1.17 -4.47 6.34
CA VAL A 39 -1.93 -3.42 5.66
C VAL A 39 -2.38 -3.93 4.30
N VAL A 40 -3.66 -3.73 4.01
CA VAL A 40 -4.24 -3.98 2.70
C VAL A 40 -4.45 -2.64 2.04
N ILE A 41 -3.82 -2.46 0.89
CA ILE A 41 -4.04 -1.28 0.05
C ILE A 41 -4.57 -1.70 -1.32
N SER A 42 -5.37 -0.86 -1.93
CA SER A 42 -5.67 -0.90 -3.35
C SER A 42 -4.97 0.25 -4.00
N VAL A 43 -4.28 -0.05 -5.11
CA VAL A 43 -3.63 0.95 -5.93
C VAL A 43 -4.36 0.97 -7.26
N GLU A 44 -4.98 2.09 -7.57
CA GLU A 44 -5.51 2.40 -8.88
C GLU A 44 -4.42 3.16 -9.66
N ARG A 45 -3.88 2.53 -10.70
CA ARG A 45 -2.99 3.20 -11.66
C ARG A 45 -3.55 3.03 -13.06
N ASP A 46 -3.31 4.06 -13.87
CA ASP A 46 -3.62 4.00 -15.30
C ASP A 46 -2.52 3.27 -16.10
N ASP A 47 -1.35 3.02 -15.50
CA ASP A 47 -0.15 2.50 -16.17
C ASP A 47 0.38 1.18 -15.57
N GLN A 48 0.48 0.15 -16.41
CA GLN A 48 0.83 -1.25 -16.12
C GLN A 48 2.31 -1.52 -15.73
N GLU A 49 3.20 -0.53 -15.68
CA GLU A 49 4.63 -0.82 -15.90
C GLU A 49 5.56 -0.91 -14.66
N GLN A 50 5.10 -0.73 -13.42
CA GLN A 50 6.03 -0.63 -12.27
C GLN A 50 5.75 -1.59 -11.09
N PHE A 51 5.21 -2.78 -11.36
CA PHE A 51 4.89 -3.74 -10.30
C PHE A 51 6.02 -4.67 -9.84
N GLY A 52 7.27 -4.48 -10.31
CA GLY A 52 8.26 -5.56 -10.31
C GLY A 52 9.67 -5.29 -9.80
N GLU A 53 9.98 -4.20 -9.10
CA GLU A 53 11.36 -3.99 -8.65
C GLU A 53 11.43 -3.46 -7.21
N THR A 54 11.58 -4.39 -6.25
CA THR A 54 12.55 -4.35 -5.13
C THR A 54 12.30 -5.60 -4.27
N VAL A 55 13.10 -6.64 -4.47
CA VAL A 55 13.29 -7.79 -3.57
C VAL A 55 14.61 -7.66 -2.84
#